data_AF-A0A2A2LL02-F1
#
_entry.id   AF-A0A2A2LL02-F1
#
_cell.length_a   1.000
_cell.length_b   1.000
_cell.length_c   1.000
_cell.angle_alpha   90.00
_cell.angle_beta   90.00
_cell.angle_gamma   90.00
#
_symmetry.space_group_name_H-M   'P 1'
#
loop_
_entity.id
_entity.type
_entity.pdbx_description
1 polymer ?
#
loop_
_entity_poly.entity_id
_entity_poly.type
_entity_poly.pdbx_seq_one_letter_code
_entity_poly.pdbx_strand_id
1 'polypeptide(L)'
;MATSHQYDQPIPVPHTQRLSQTIQPGQALSVRGNVPPDAKRAEVNLLSGGTEIGVNAQAVLHTNEGWGKEERESLPFKKGQKFDLRIRVLDESFEISCDGKKVHEYKHRASFQSMEYSQIKGDITLTEVQWGGQLYSLPWETGFYGHHLGTGQRIRLYGVPKGDRWNLDLVARSGDILFHFNPRFREKVIVRNSRRGNTWEHEEKEGPFPFENNREFDLIIINDPHSIQMFVNNERIGTFQHRTPNPTGDYTGMRIEGELEMTGIKLNI
;
A
#
# COMPACT_ATOMS: atom_id res chain seq x y z
N MET A 1 -20.46 -13.99 8.38
CA MET A 1 -19.19 -14.74 8.45
C MET A 1 -18.38 -14.33 7.23
N ALA A 2 -17.28 -13.60 7.41
CA ALA A 2 -16.48 -13.10 6.31
C ALA A 2 -15.76 -14.28 5.65
N THR A 3 -16.07 -14.55 4.39
CA THR A 3 -15.34 -15.54 3.58
C THR A 3 -13.94 -15.00 3.34
N SER A 4 -12.95 -15.58 4.01
CA SER A 4 -11.55 -15.46 3.63
C SER A 4 -11.42 -15.84 2.16
N HIS A 5 -10.85 -14.97 1.33
CA HIS A 5 -10.57 -15.31 -0.06
C HIS A 5 -9.63 -16.54 -0.12
N GLN A 6 -10.11 -17.59 -0.77
CA GLN A 6 -9.59 -18.96 -0.78
C GLN A 6 -8.29 -19.14 -1.60
N TYR A 7 -7.52 -18.08 -1.86
CA TYR A 7 -6.43 -18.11 -2.85
C TYR A 7 -5.06 -17.59 -2.39
N ASP A 8 -4.91 -17.10 -1.16
CA ASP A 8 -3.58 -16.74 -0.67
C ASP A 8 -2.88 -17.98 -0.13
N GLN A 9 -2.00 -18.57 -0.95
CA GLN A 9 -1.07 -19.61 -0.50
C GLN A 9 -0.22 -19.04 0.64
N PRO A 10 -0.06 -19.77 1.77
CA PRO A 10 0.78 -19.31 2.86
C PRO A 10 2.23 -19.11 2.37
N ILE A 11 2.79 -17.92 2.62
CA ILE A 11 4.17 -17.63 2.26
C ILE A 11 5.08 -18.29 3.31
N PRO A 12 5.99 -19.21 2.90
CA PRO A 12 6.82 -19.95 3.84
C PRO A 12 7.81 -19.03 4.57
N VAL A 13 8.08 -19.32 5.84
CA VAL A 13 9.11 -18.68 6.67
C VAL A 13 10.17 -19.75 7.02
N PRO A 14 11.47 -19.51 6.79
CA PRO A 14 12.09 -18.25 6.35
C PRO A 14 11.74 -17.90 4.90
N HIS A 15 11.49 -16.62 4.64
CA HIS A 15 11.25 -16.09 3.31
C HIS A 15 12.46 -15.25 2.87
N THR A 16 12.99 -15.50 1.69
CA THR A 16 14.04 -14.67 1.09
C THR A 16 13.63 -14.30 -0.32
N GLN A 17 13.73 -13.01 -0.65
CA GLN A 17 13.40 -12.49 -1.97
C GLN A 17 14.55 -11.63 -2.50
N ARG A 18 14.91 -11.80 -3.77
CA ARG A 18 15.84 -10.90 -4.46
C ARG A 18 15.12 -9.59 -4.82
N LEU A 19 15.77 -8.46 -4.52
CA LEU A 19 15.28 -7.12 -4.80
C LEU A 19 15.64 -6.70 -6.24
N SER A 20 15.09 -5.56 -6.69
CA SER A 20 15.44 -4.99 -7.99
C SER A 20 16.92 -4.63 -8.08
N GLN A 21 17.53 -4.80 -9.26
CA GLN A 21 18.96 -4.55 -9.46
C GLN A 21 19.36 -3.08 -9.23
N THR A 22 18.44 -2.15 -9.51
CA THR A 22 18.60 -0.75 -9.14
C THR A 22 17.52 -0.39 -8.15
N ILE A 23 17.94 0.03 -6.95
CA ILE A 23 17.01 0.48 -5.92
C ILE A 23 16.87 1.99 -6.04
N GLN A 24 15.64 2.47 -5.96
CA GLN A 24 15.32 3.88 -6.07
C GLN A 24 14.63 4.36 -4.79
N PRO A 25 14.87 5.62 -4.37
CA PRO A 25 14.06 6.26 -3.34
C PRO A 25 12.56 6.13 -3.63
N GLY A 26 11.78 5.95 -2.58
CA GLY A 26 10.35 5.72 -2.61
C GLY A 26 9.95 4.25 -2.71
N GLN A 27 10.83 3.34 -3.11
CA GLN A 27 10.59 1.90 -3.02
C GLN A 27 10.42 1.45 -1.57
N ALA A 28 9.61 0.42 -1.34
CA ALA A 28 9.37 -0.13 -0.02
C ALA A 28 9.27 -1.66 -0.02
N LEU A 29 9.73 -2.27 1.07
CA LEU A 29 9.37 -3.61 1.48
C LEU A 29 8.11 -3.53 2.35
N SER A 30 7.05 -4.22 1.95
CA SER A 30 5.83 -4.41 2.75
C SER A 30 5.74 -5.87 3.19
N VAL A 31 5.58 -6.10 4.49
CA VAL A 31 5.48 -7.42 5.11
C VAL A 31 4.24 -7.46 5.98
N ARG A 32 3.26 -8.27 5.58
CA ARG A 32 2.03 -8.49 6.36
C ARG A 32 1.91 -9.94 6.78
N GLY A 33 1.31 -10.13 7.94
CA GLY A 33 1.17 -11.46 8.51
C GLY A 33 0.43 -11.47 9.84
N ASN A 34 0.63 -12.54 10.59
CA ASN A 34 0.16 -12.68 11.97
C ASN A 34 1.35 -12.99 12.89
N VAL A 35 1.28 -12.47 14.11
CA VAL A 35 2.17 -12.83 15.21
C VAL A 35 1.51 -13.97 16.00
N PRO A 36 2.04 -15.20 16.00
CA PRO A 36 1.54 -16.29 16.83
C PRO A 36 1.50 -15.96 18.33
N PRO A 37 0.57 -16.55 19.11
CA PRO A 37 0.47 -16.33 20.56
C PRO A 37 1.73 -16.68 21.37
N ASP A 38 2.54 -17.62 20.87
CA ASP A 38 3.77 -18.13 21.47
C ASP A 38 5.04 -17.51 20.87
N ALA A 39 4.89 -16.61 19.89
CA ALA A 39 6.01 -15.96 19.21
C ALA A 39 6.99 -15.31 20.19
N LYS A 40 8.28 -15.53 19.95
CA LYS A 40 9.37 -14.95 20.76
C LYS A 40 10.09 -13.86 20.00
N ARG A 41 10.42 -14.11 18.73
CA ARG A 41 11.16 -13.17 17.90
C ARG A 41 10.86 -13.35 16.41
N ALA A 42 10.92 -12.26 15.68
CA ALA A 42 10.94 -12.25 14.22
C ALA A 42 11.91 -11.19 13.73
N GLU A 43 12.46 -11.40 12.55
CA GLU A 43 13.52 -10.57 11.98
C GLU A 43 13.20 -10.26 10.53
N VAL A 44 13.42 -9.01 10.13
CA VAL A 44 13.37 -8.57 8.74
C VAL A 44 14.68 -7.89 8.41
N ASN A 45 15.35 -8.39 7.37
CA ASN A 45 16.69 -8.01 6.99
C ASN A 45 16.72 -7.52 5.55
N LEU A 46 17.47 -6.46 5.31
CA LEU A 46 17.85 -6.00 3.97
C LEU A 46 19.34 -6.29 3.80
N LEU A 47 19.71 -7.15 2.85
CA LEU A 47 21.02 -7.79 2.77
C LEU A 47 21.77 -7.43 1.48
N SER A 48 23.10 -7.38 1.58
CA SER A 48 24.04 -7.21 0.47
C SER A 48 25.03 -8.38 0.42
N GLY A 49 25.39 -8.87 -0.76
CA GLY A 49 26.45 -9.88 -0.96
C GLY A 49 26.01 -11.33 -0.75
N GLY A 50 24.81 -11.55 -0.21
CA GLY A 50 24.24 -12.89 -0.03
C GLY A 50 22.89 -12.89 0.68
N THR A 51 22.35 -14.08 0.88
CA THR A 51 20.98 -14.30 1.38
C THR A 51 20.88 -14.52 2.88
N GLU A 52 22.00 -14.67 3.60
CA GLU A 52 22.03 -14.86 5.04
C GLU A 52 23.18 -14.07 5.65
N ILE A 53 22.93 -13.41 6.78
CA ILE A 53 23.96 -12.66 7.51
C ILE A 53 25.12 -13.62 7.86
N GLY A 54 26.33 -13.29 7.42
CA GLY A 54 27.49 -14.17 7.58
C GLY A 54 28.75 -13.58 6.92
N VAL A 55 29.77 -14.41 6.70
CA VAL A 55 31.11 -13.95 6.24
C VAL A 55 31.06 -13.21 4.89
N ASN A 56 30.11 -13.58 4.02
CA ASN A 56 29.99 -13.03 2.66
C ASN A 56 28.83 -12.04 2.47
N ALA A 57 27.98 -11.83 3.50
CA ALA A 57 26.79 -10.99 3.36
C ALA A 57 26.59 -10.08 4.58
N GLN A 58 26.31 -8.81 4.30
CA GLN A 58 26.12 -7.77 5.30
C GLN A 58 24.67 -7.32 5.34
N ALA A 59 24.16 -7.02 6.55
CA ALA A 59 22.87 -6.37 6.69
C ALA A 59 23.03 -4.86 6.48
N VAL A 60 22.28 -4.31 5.53
CA VAL A 60 22.10 -2.87 5.32
C VAL A 60 21.09 -2.31 6.33
N LEU A 61 20.07 -3.10 6.64
CA LEU A 61 19.18 -2.92 7.79
C LEU A 61 19.01 -4.28 8.47
N HIS A 62 19.20 -4.31 9.78
CA HIS A 62 18.95 -5.47 10.63
C HIS A 62 18.02 -5.04 11.77
N THR A 63 16.89 -5.71 11.91
CA THR A 63 15.90 -5.36 12.95
C THR A 63 16.09 -6.15 14.25
N ASN A 64 17.23 -6.84 14.43
CA ASN A 64 17.55 -7.60 15.64
C ASN A 64 18.98 -7.28 16.13
N GLU A 65 19.37 -7.81 17.29
CA GLU A 65 20.67 -7.54 17.94
C GLU A 65 21.86 -7.97 17.07
N GLY A 66 22.80 -7.05 16.82
CA GLY A 66 24.05 -7.33 16.08
C GLY A 66 24.65 -6.17 15.27
N TRP A 67 25.96 -5.95 15.48
CA TRP A 67 26.95 -5.09 14.79
C TRP A 67 26.59 -3.62 14.47
N GLY A 68 27.17 -2.71 15.26
CA GLY A 68 27.01 -1.25 15.19
C GLY A 68 26.35 -0.69 16.45
N LYS A 69 26.11 0.63 16.52
CA LYS A 69 25.30 1.21 17.60
C LYS A 69 23.83 0.84 17.37
N GLU A 70 23.22 0.07 18.25
CA GLU A 70 21.82 -0.31 18.10
C GLU A 70 20.88 0.89 18.26
N GLU A 71 19.82 0.91 17.45
CA GLU A 71 18.68 1.81 17.60
C GLU A 71 17.48 0.96 17.99
N ARG A 72 16.82 1.29 19.11
CA ARG A 72 15.73 0.49 19.68
C ARG A 72 14.47 1.34 19.80
N GLU A 73 13.37 0.79 19.33
CA GLU A 73 12.04 1.39 19.42
C GLU A 73 11.06 0.41 20.07
N SER A 74 9.96 0.93 20.63
CA SER A 74 8.90 0.07 21.17
C SER A 74 8.22 -0.71 20.05
N LEU A 75 8.17 -2.05 20.14
CA LEU A 75 7.48 -2.89 19.17
C LEU A 75 5.95 -2.76 19.34
N PRO A 76 5.21 -2.21 18.35
CA PRO A 76 3.76 -1.98 18.50
C PRO A 76 2.91 -3.24 18.25
N PHE A 77 3.49 -4.29 17.66
CA PHE A 77 2.79 -5.53 17.35
C PHE A 77 2.54 -6.37 18.60
N LYS A 78 1.39 -7.05 18.63
CA LYS A 78 0.98 -7.90 19.76
C LYS A 78 0.81 -9.34 19.31
N LYS A 79 1.12 -10.27 20.22
CA LYS A 79 0.87 -11.70 20.01
C LYS A 79 -0.61 -11.97 19.77
N GLY A 80 -0.89 -12.89 18.85
CA GLY A 80 -2.24 -13.23 18.40
C GLY A 80 -2.88 -12.20 17.45
N GLN A 81 -2.16 -11.16 17.03
CA GLN A 81 -2.68 -10.12 16.15
C GLN A 81 -2.01 -10.14 14.77
N LYS A 82 -2.73 -9.57 13.80
CA LYS A 82 -2.15 -9.20 12.50
C LYS A 82 -1.13 -8.10 12.68
N PHE A 83 -0.16 -8.05 11.78
CA PHE A 83 0.80 -6.95 11.70
C PHE A 83 0.95 -6.48 10.26
N ASP A 84 1.24 -5.19 10.10
CA ASP A 84 1.70 -4.58 8.86
C ASP A 84 3.01 -3.84 9.13
N LEU A 85 4.11 -4.36 8.59
CA LEU A 85 5.43 -3.73 8.63
C LEU A 85 5.78 -3.19 7.24
N ARG A 86 6.16 -1.92 7.19
CA ARG A 86 6.65 -1.29 5.98
C ARG A 86 8.00 -0.62 6.21
N ILE A 87 8.95 -0.91 5.33
CA ILE A 87 10.29 -0.31 5.33
C ILE A 87 10.48 0.37 3.97
N ARG A 88 10.43 1.70 3.96
CA ARG A 88 10.57 2.52 2.74
C ARG A 88 11.96 3.11 2.64
N VAL A 89 12.56 3.01 1.46
CA VAL A 89 13.86 3.64 1.15
C VAL A 89 13.62 5.10 0.80
N LEU A 90 14.28 6.00 1.50
CA LEU A 90 14.41 7.42 1.15
C LEU A 90 15.87 7.72 0.78
N ASP A 91 16.16 8.92 0.31
CA ASP A 91 17.53 9.31 -0.06
C ASP A 91 18.52 9.18 1.11
N GLU A 92 18.10 9.57 2.32
CA GLU A 92 18.99 9.69 3.50
C GLU A 92 18.70 8.64 4.59
N SER A 93 17.58 7.93 4.50
CA SER A 93 17.12 7.02 5.55
C SER A 93 16.20 5.90 5.04
N PHE A 94 15.95 4.92 5.90
CA PHE A 94 14.77 4.08 5.82
C PHE A 94 13.68 4.65 6.74
N GLU A 95 12.48 4.84 6.21
CA GLU A 95 11.29 5.09 7.01
C GLU A 95 10.62 3.76 7.36
N ILE A 96 10.45 3.51 8.66
CA ILE A 96 9.86 2.27 9.18
C ILE A 96 8.49 2.61 9.77
N SER A 97 7.46 1.95 9.27
CA SER A 97 6.09 2.09 9.72
C SER A 97 5.50 0.76 10.15
N CYS A 98 4.70 0.80 11.20
CA CYS A 98 3.96 -0.35 11.73
C CYS A 98 2.48 0.01 11.82
N ASP A 99 1.60 -0.81 11.24
CA ASP A 99 0.14 -0.61 11.20
C ASP A 99 -0.26 0.80 10.72
N GLY A 100 0.48 1.25 9.69
CA GLY A 100 0.34 2.54 9.03
C GLY A 100 0.88 3.75 9.81
N LYS A 101 1.49 3.54 10.98
CA LYS A 101 2.12 4.61 11.76
C LYS A 101 3.64 4.53 11.61
N LYS A 102 4.28 5.65 11.25
CA LYS A 102 5.74 5.78 11.32
C LYS A 102 6.21 5.56 12.77
N VAL A 103 7.09 4.59 12.96
CA VAL A 103 7.68 4.26 14.27
C VAL A 103 9.14 4.62 14.34
N HIS A 104 9.86 4.61 13.22
CA HIS A 104 11.28 4.92 13.21
C HIS A 104 11.74 5.51 11.88
N GLU A 105 12.86 6.22 11.94
CA GLU A 105 13.62 6.63 10.76
C GLU A 105 15.09 6.28 10.96
N TYR A 106 15.56 5.27 10.22
CA TYR A 106 16.92 4.74 10.34
C TYR A 106 17.80 5.38 9.28
N LYS A 107 18.75 6.23 9.68
CA LYS A 107 19.69 6.85 8.72
C LYS A 107 20.57 5.79 8.05
N HIS A 108 20.80 5.95 6.75
CA HIS A 108 21.66 5.03 6.01
C HIS A 108 23.06 4.99 6.62
N ARG A 109 23.51 3.79 7.01
CA ARG A 109 24.91 3.55 7.46
C ARG A 109 25.76 2.88 6.39
N ALA A 110 25.11 2.34 5.37
CA ALA A 110 25.70 1.79 4.17
C ALA A 110 24.83 2.23 2.98
N SER A 111 25.39 2.21 1.78
CA SER A 111 24.63 2.55 0.58
C SER A 111 23.49 1.55 0.36
N PHE A 112 22.24 2.03 0.31
CA PHE A 112 21.09 1.19 -0.01
C PHE A 112 21.17 0.59 -1.42
N GLN A 113 22.00 1.16 -2.32
CA GLN A 113 22.26 0.61 -3.66
C GLN A 113 22.97 -0.75 -3.61
N SER A 114 23.58 -1.11 -2.48
CA SER A 114 24.23 -2.41 -2.29
C SER A 114 23.24 -3.53 -1.93
N MET A 115 21.99 -3.19 -1.58
CA MET A 115 20.99 -4.18 -1.18
C MET A 115 20.58 -5.06 -2.36
N GLU A 116 20.54 -6.37 -2.14
CA GLU A 116 20.21 -7.37 -3.14
C GLU A 116 19.07 -8.29 -2.71
N TYR A 117 18.89 -8.48 -1.40
CA TYR A 117 17.90 -9.41 -0.86
C TYR A 117 17.13 -8.82 0.32
N SER A 118 15.87 -9.21 0.46
CA SER A 118 15.18 -9.17 1.74
C SER A 118 15.10 -10.58 2.32
N GLN A 119 15.20 -10.68 3.64
CA GLN A 119 15.03 -11.93 4.38
C GLN A 119 14.13 -11.71 5.58
N ILE A 120 13.18 -12.62 5.77
CA ILE A 120 12.21 -12.61 6.86
C ILE A 120 12.26 -13.95 7.56
N LYS A 121 12.52 -13.95 8.87
CA LYS A 121 12.70 -15.16 9.70
C LYS A 121 12.00 -15.03 11.05
N GLY A 122 11.89 -16.16 11.75
CA GLY A 122 11.37 -16.24 13.13
C GLY A 122 9.88 -16.57 13.20
N ASP A 123 9.29 -16.26 14.35
CA ASP A 123 7.99 -16.75 14.77
C ASP A 123 6.86 -15.85 14.23
N ILE A 124 6.60 -15.90 12.93
CA ILE A 124 5.49 -15.20 12.25
C ILE A 124 4.92 -16.05 11.11
N THR A 125 3.66 -15.79 10.75
CA THR A 125 3.08 -16.30 9.49
C THR A 125 2.94 -15.16 8.50
N LEU A 126 3.31 -15.37 7.24
CA LEU A 126 3.26 -14.33 6.22
C LEU A 126 2.04 -14.48 5.31
N THR A 127 1.35 -13.37 5.08
CA THR A 127 0.23 -13.26 4.12
C THR A 127 0.59 -12.40 2.91
N GLU A 128 1.52 -11.45 3.06
CA GLU A 128 2.03 -10.66 1.94
C GLU A 128 3.50 -10.30 2.17
N VAL A 129 4.32 -10.45 1.13
CA VAL A 129 5.66 -9.86 1.03
C VAL A 129 5.75 -9.18 -0.33
N GLN A 130 6.04 -7.89 -0.33
CA GLN A 130 6.13 -7.13 -1.56
C GLN A 130 7.29 -6.13 -1.51
N TRP A 131 8.11 -6.15 -2.56
CA TRP A 131 9.04 -5.07 -2.88
C TRP A 131 8.52 -4.28 -4.08
N GLY A 132 8.55 -2.94 -4.00
CA GLY A 132 8.24 -2.08 -5.14
C GLY A 132 7.83 -0.68 -4.72
N GLY A 133 7.11 0.02 -5.59
CA GLY A 133 6.78 1.43 -5.41
C GLY A 133 7.86 2.36 -5.98
N GLN A 134 7.61 3.66 -5.85
CA GLN A 134 8.50 4.73 -6.27
C GLN A 134 8.10 6.01 -5.53
N LEU A 135 8.83 7.09 -5.74
CA LEU A 135 8.31 8.42 -5.39
C LEU A 135 7.24 8.80 -6.39
N TYR A 136 6.04 9.11 -5.89
CA TYR A 136 4.93 9.59 -6.68
C TYR A 136 4.74 11.08 -6.39
N SER A 137 4.89 11.91 -7.41
CA SER A 137 4.49 13.32 -7.34
C SER A 137 3.01 13.45 -7.65
N LEU A 138 2.27 14.20 -6.84
CA LEU A 138 0.89 14.59 -7.17
C LEU A 138 0.85 15.95 -7.89
N PRO A 139 -0.06 16.16 -8.85
CA PRO A 139 -1.05 15.19 -9.35
C PRO A 139 -0.40 14.02 -10.10
N TRP A 140 -0.96 12.83 -9.93
CA TRP A 140 -0.50 11.62 -10.59
C TRP A 140 -1.60 11.08 -11.50
N GLU A 141 -1.25 10.72 -12.73
CA GLU A 141 -2.20 10.14 -13.67
C GLU A 141 -1.61 8.98 -14.46
N THR A 142 -2.48 8.06 -14.86
CA THR A 142 -2.12 6.96 -15.75
C THR A 142 -3.27 6.59 -16.67
N GLY A 143 -2.96 6.31 -17.93
CA GLY A 143 -3.88 5.63 -18.83
C GLY A 143 -3.75 4.12 -18.69
N PHE A 144 -4.80 3.39 -19.05
CA PHE A 144 -4.77 1.92 -19.10
C PHE A 144 -4.38 1.39 -20.50
N TYR A 145 -3.98 2.27 -21.43
CA TYR A 145 -3.32 1.95 -22.72
C TYR A 145 -3.88 0.76 -23.52
N GLY A 146 -5.18 0.75 -23.78
CA GLY A 146 -5.86 -0.34 -24.52
C GLY A 146 -6.53 -1.36 -23.61
N HIS A 147 -6.18 -1.37 -22.33
CA HIS A 147 -6.92 -2.04 -21.27
C HIS A 147 -7.99 -1.11 -20.67
N HIS A 148 -8.77 -1.68 -19.77
CA HIS A 148 -9.81 -1.03 -19.01
C HIS A 148 -9.81 -1.65 -17.62
N LEU A 149 -10.31 -0.93 -16.61
CA LEU A 149 -10.67 -1.59 -15.35
C LEU A 149 -11.99 -2.35 -15.60
N GLY A 150 -11.92 -3.63 -15.95
CA GLY A 150 -13.04 -4.53 -16.24
C GLY A 150 -13.58 -5.28 -15.02
N THR A 151 -14.60 -6.13 -15.22
CA THR A 151 -15.25 -6.87 -14.13
C THR A 151 -14.26 -7.74 -13.34
N GLY A 152 -14.30 -7.64 -12.02
CA GLY A 152 -13.46 -8.37 -11.07
C GLY A 152 -12.04 -7.82 -10.94
N GLN A 153 -11.64 -6.89 -11.81
CA GLN A 153 -10.34 -6.24 -11.75
C GLN A 153 -10.30 -5.18 -10.66
N ARG A 154 -9.09 -4.88 -10.18
CA ARG A 154 -8.91 -4.04 -9.00
C ARG A 154 -7.71 -3.11 -9.07
N ILE A 155 -7.84 -1.99 -8.39
CA ILE A 155 -6.77 -1.04 -8.10
C ILE A 155 -6.54 -1.10 -6.60
N ARG A 156 -5.27 -1.18 -6.17
CA ARG A 156 -4.87 -1.00 -4.78
C ARG A 156 -3.95 0.20 -4.66
N LEU A 157 -4.34 1.17 -3.84
CA LEU A 157 -3.59 2.39 -3.54
C LEU A 157 -3.11 2.34 -2.10
N TYR A 158 -1.85 2.68 -1.87
CA TYR A 158 -1.31 2.98 -0.55
C TYR A 158 -0.96 4.46 -0.48
N GLY A 159 -1.35 5.11 0.61
CA GLY A 159 -0.99 6.50 0.81
C GLY A 159 -1.18 6.98 2.23
N VAL A 160 -0.56 8.13 2.52
CA VAL A 160 -0.60 8.81 3.82
C VAL A 160 -1.28 10.17 3.60
N PRO A 161 -2.50 10.40 4.13
CA PRO A 161 -3.15 11.69 4.03
C PRO A 161 -2.34 12.77 4.76
N LYS A 162 -2.18 13.94 4.13
CA LYS A 162 -1.37 15.05 4.66
C LYS A 162 -2.17 16.33 4.92
N GLY A 163 -3.47 16.33 4.65
CA GLY A 163 -4.28 17.54 4.72
C GLY A 163 -5.78 17.29 4.83
N ASP A 164 -6.56 18.22 4.29
CA ASP A 164 -8.02 18.23 4.39
C ASP A 164 -8.69 17.36 3.34
N ARG A 165 -8.11 17.25 2.14
CA ARG A 165 -8.75 16.49 1.04
C ARG A 165 -7.77 15.96 0.01
N TRP A 166 -8.12 14.80 -0.54
CA TRP A 166 -7.50 14.22 -1.72
C TRP A 166 -8.57 13.49 -2.54
N ASN A 167 -8.27 13.17 -3.79
CA ASN A 167 -9.19 12.39 -4.61
C ASN A 167 -8.49 11.33 -5.47
N LEU A 168 -9.25 10.30 -5.81
CA LEU A 168 -8.97 9.33 -6.86
C LEU A 168 -10.12 9.38 -7.86
N ASP A 169 -9.80 9.60 -9.13
CA ASP A 169 -10.76 9.66 -10.22
C ASP A 169 -10.51 8.50 -11.19
N LEU A 170 -11.55 7.75 -11.56
CA LEU A 170 -11.53 6.86 -12.72
C LEU A 170 -12.16 7.58 -13.91
N VAL A 171 -11.42 7.64 -15.02
CA VAL A 171 -11.75 8.50 -16.16
C VAL A 171 -12.07 7.71 -17.43
N ALA A 172 -13.00 8.25 -18.22
CA ALA A 172 -13.32 7.79 -19.56
C ALA A 172 -12.34 8.35 -20.60
N ARG A 173 -12.39 7.79 -21.81
CA ARG A 173 -11.65 8.32 -22.97
C ARG A 173 -12.03 9.77 -23.32
N SER A 174 -13.25 10.19 -23.00
CA SER A 174 -13.70 11.59 -23.17
C SER A 174 -13.05 12.55 -22.18
N GLY A 175 -12.42 12.05 -21.11
CA GLY A 175 -11.97 12.84 -19.97
C GLY A 175 -13.05 13.03 -18.89
N ASP A 176 -14.27 12.52 -19.09
CA ASP A 176 -15.30 12.50 -18.04
C ASP A 176 -14.84 11.66 -16.84
N ILE A 177 -15.22 12.09 -15.64
CA ILE A 177 -14.95 11.36 -14.40
C ILE A 177 -16.13 10.42 -14.17
N LEU A 178 -15.91 9.12 -14.38
CA LEU A 178 -16.96 8.11 -14.18
C LEU A 178 -17.13 7.76 -12.72
N PHE A 179 -16.05 7.86 -11.94
CA PHE A 179 -16.07 7.65 -10.50
C PHE A 179 -15.04 8.58 -9.84
N HIS A 180 -15.52 9.50 -9.02
CA HIS A 180 -14.74 10.38 -8.16
C HIS A 180 -14.83 9.85 -6.74
N PHE A 181 -13.70 9.61 -6.09
CA PHE A 181 -13.60 9.22 -4.68
C PHE A 181 -12.85 10.33 -3.95
N ASN A 182 -13.53 11.06 -3.06
CA ASN A 182 -12.96 12.25 -2.41
C ASN A 182 -13.21 12.26 -0.89
N PRO A 183 -12.26 11.72 -0.10
CA PRO A 183 -12.26 11.91 1.35
C PRO A 183 -12.04 13.38 1.73
N ARG A 184 -12.92 13.89 2.60
CA ARG A 184 -12.85 15.24 3.18
C ARG A 184 -12.76 15.14 4.70
N PHE A 185 -11.62 15.49 5.26
CA PHE A 185 -11.29 15.25 6.68
C PHE A 185 -12.07 16.16 7.62
N ARG A 186 -12.27 17.44 7.29
CA ARG A 186 -13.10 18.36 8.10
C ARG A 186 -14.55 17.88 8.23
N GLU A 187 -15.14 17.43 7.14
CA GLU A 187 -16.53 16.95 7.11
C GLU A 187 -16.65 15.50 7.62
N LYS A 188 -15.54 14.75 7.66
CA LYS A 188 -15.50 13.30 7.91
C LYS A 188 -16.45 12.53 6.99
N VAL A 189 -16.46 12.90 5.72
CA VAL A 189 -17.23 12.22 4.67
C VAL A 189 -16.33 11.82 3.52
N ILE A 190 -16.75 10.78 2.81
CA ILE A 190 -16.19 10.42 1.52
C ILE A 190 -17.23 10.79 0.49
N VAL A 191 -16.97 11.84 -0.28
CA VAL A 191 -17.84 12.20 -1.41
C VAL A 191 -17.54 11.29 -2.57
N ARG A 192 -18.58 10.64 -3.11
CA ARG A 192 -18.51 9.94 -4.40
C ARG A 192 -19.44 10.57 -5.40
N ASN A 193 -18.97 10.70 -6.64
CA ASN A 193 -19.76 11.32 -7.70
C ASN A 193 -19.23 10.92 -9.08
N SER A 194 -19.90 11.38 -10.13
CA SER A 194 -19.41 11.40 -11.51
C SER A 194 -19.46 12.84 -12.03
N ARG A 195 -18.60 13.15 -13.01
CA ARG A 195 -18.56 14.44 -13.70
C ARG A 195 -18.63 14.21 -15.20
N ARG A 196 -19.72 14.66 -15.83
CA ARG A 196 -19.91 14.56 -17.28
C ARG A 196 -20.01 15.92 -17.93
N GLY A 197 -19.29 16.12 -19.03
CA GLY A 197 -19.30 17.40 -19.74
C GLY A 197 -18.98 18.56 -18.80
N ASN A 198 -17.99 18.37 -17.93
CA ASN A 198 -17.59 19.30 -16.87
C ASN A 198 -18.61 19.59 -15.75
N THR A 199 -19.77 18.94 -15.73
CA THR A 199 -20.81 19.13 -14.71
C THR A 199 -20.84 17.95 -13.75
N TRP A 200 -20.83 18.23 -12.44
CA TRP A 200 -20.97 17.22 -11.39
C TRP A 200 -22.42 16.73 -11.31
N GLU A 201 -22.59 15.43 -11.09
CA GLU A 201 -23.90 14.82 -10.86
C GLU A 201 -24.25 14.82 -9.35
N HIS A 202 -25.16 13.94 -8.92
CA HIS A 202 -25.55 13.82 -7.51
C HIS A 202 -24.44 13.21 -6.64
N GLU A 203 -24.09 13.87 -5.53
CA GLU A 203 -23.10 13.38 -4.56
C GLU A 203 -23.69 12.26 -3.68
N GLU A 204 -22.88 11.23 -3.39
CA GLU A 204 -23.15 10.21 -2.38
C GLU A 204 -22.15 10.40 -1.22
N LYS A 205 -22.61 10.47 0.05
CA LYS A 205 -21.78 10.80 1.25
C LYS A 205 -21.84 9.80 2.41
N GLU A 206 -22.71 8.81 2.30
CA GLU A 206 -23.03 7.79 3.28
C GLU A 206 -21.88 6.80 3.48
N GLY A 207 -21.71 6.30 4.70
CA GLY A 207 -20.69 5.31 5.04
C GLY A 207 -19.70 5.78 6.11
N PRO A 208 -18.77 4.92 6.51
CA PRO A 208 -17.74 5.27 7.50
C PRO A 208 -16.67 6.19 6.91
N PHE A 209 -15.94 6.89 7.79
CA PHE A 209 -14.74 7.64 7.44
C PHE A 209 -13.51 7.00 8.12
N PRO A 210 -12.79 6.09 7.43
CA PRO A 210 -11.74 5.26 8.00
C PRO A 210 -10.34 5.89 7.93
N PHE A 211 -10.24 7.19 7.64
CA PHE A 211 -8.95 7.85 7.42
C PHE A 211 -8.51 8.68 8.62
N GLU A 212 -7.20 8.66 8.89
CA GLU A 212 -6.53 9.48 9.88
C GLU A 212 -5.36 10.21 9.20
N ASN A 213 -5.19 11.50 9.49
CA ASN A 213 -4.07 12.26 8.94
C ASN A 213 -2.74 11.71 9.46
N ASN A 214 -1.74 11.66 8.58
CA ASN A 214 -0.41 11.10 8.83
C ASN A 214 -0.38 9.60 9.16
N ARG A 215 -1.46 8.87 8.87
CA ARG A 215 -1.51 7.41 8.97
C ARG A 215 -1.69 6.79 7.59
N GLU A 216 -0.85 5.83 7.25
CA GLU A 216 -0.97 5.11 5.99
C GLU A 216 -2.27 4.31 5.96
N PHE A 217 -2.92 4.28 4.80
CA PHE A 217 -4.04 3.41 4.50
C PHE A 217 -3.75 2.53 3.29
N ASP A 218 -4.47 1.41 3.23
CA ASP A 218 -4.69 0.59 2.04
C ASP A 218 -6.10 0.90 1.51
N LEU A 219 -6.22 1.31 0.24
CA LEU A 219 -7.51 1.47 -0.46
C LEU A 219 -7.57 0.47 -1.60
N ILE A 220 -8.64 -0.31 -1.66
CA ILE A 220 -8.94 -1.22 -2.77
C ILE A 220 -10.21 -0.77 -3.45
N ILE A 221 -10.11 -0.54 -4.76
CA ILE A 221 -11.21 -0.27 -5.66
C ILE A 221 -11.39 -1.51 -6.56
N ILE A 222 -12.58 -2.11 -6.55
CA ILE A 222 -12.91 -3.29 -7.39
C ILE A 222 -14.05 -2.89 -8.31
N ASN A 223 -13.94 -3.23 -9.60
CA ASN A 223 -15.06 -3.08 -10.52
C ASN A 223 -15.90 -4.37 -10.52
N ASP A 224 -17.03 -4.38 -9.82
CA ASP A 224 -18.00 -5.48 -9.86
C ASP A 224 -19.08 -5.22 -10.93
N PRO A 225 -19.85 -6.22 -11.38
CA PRO A 225 -20.79 -6.05 -12.51
C PRO A 225 -21.81 -4.90 -12.37
N HIS A 226 -22.16 -4.50 -11.15
CA HIS A 226 -23.21 -3.51 -10.88
C HIS A 226 -22.70 -2.22 -10.22
N SER A 227 -21.51 -2.25 -9.62
CA SER A 227 -20.99 -1.12 -8.87
C SER A 227 -19.49 -1.24 -8.61
N ILE A 228 -18.84 -0.10 -8.41
CA ILE A 228 -17.52 -0.05 -7.82
C ILE A 228 -17.63 -0.44 -6.33
N GLN A 229 -16.83 -1.41 -5.88
CA GLN A 229 -16.66 -1.74 -4.46
C GLN A 229 -15.45 -1.00 -3.90
N MET A 230 -15.58 -0.48 -2.67
CA MET A 230 -14.50 0.23 -1.97
C MET A 230 -14.18 -0.46 -0.65
N PHE A 231 -12.90 -0.73 -0.42
CA PHE A 231 -12.39 -1.25 0.85
C PHE A 231 -11.26 -0.38 1.35
N VAL A 232 -11.23 -0.10 2.64
CA VAL A 232 -10.09 0.56 3.30
C VAL A 232 -9.57 -0.35 4.40
N ASN A 233 -8.28 -0.62 4.41
CA ASN A 233 -7.62 -1.52 5.37
C ASN A 233 -8.30 -2.90 5.43
N ASN A 234 -8.66 -3.43 4.26
CA ASN A 234 -9.42 -4.68 4.06
C ASN A 234 -10.87 -4.70 4.59
N GLU A 235 -11.41 -3.58 5.08
CA GLU A 235 -12.82 -3.47 5.47
C GLU A 235 -13.64 -2.79 4.36
N ARG A 236 -14.80 -3.33 4.02
CA ARG A 236 -15.67 -2.74 2.99
C ARG A 236 -16.34 -1.48 3.53
N ILE A 237 -16.16 -0.36 2.85
CA ILE A 237 -16.67 0.95 3.28
C ILE A 237 -17.87 1.43 2.47
N GLY A 238 -18.14 0.84 1.30
CA GLY A 238 -19.32 1.16 0.52
C GLY A 238 -19.23 0.70 -0.93
N THR A 239 -20.22 1.14 -1.71
CA THR A 239 -20.31 0.92 -3.16
C THR A 239 -20.70 2.19 -3.87
N PHE A 240 -20.43 2.24 -5.17
CA PHE A 240 -20.93 3.28 -6.06
C PHE A 240 -21.49 2.64 -7.32
N GLN A 241 -22.80 2.77 -7.55
CA GLN A 241 -23.44 2.19 -8.74
C GLN A 241 -22.86 2.80 -10.01
N HIS A 242 -22.65 1.98 -11.04
CA HIS A 242 -22.10 2.49 -12.28
C HIS A 242 -23.02 3.54 -12.89
N ARG A 243 -22.43 4.68 -13.21
CA ARG A 243 -23.09 5.73 -14.00
C ARG A 243 -22.62 5.69 -15.46
N THR A 244 -22.22 4.53 -15.96
CA THR A 244 -21.86 4.31 -17.37
C THR A 244 -22.67 3.14 -17.94
N PRO A 245 -23.06 3.18 -19.23
CA PRO A 245 -23.70 2.04 -19.89
C PRO A 245 -22.74 0.86 -20.14
N ASN A 246 -21.42 1.07 -20.11
CA ASN A 246 -20.42 0.04 -20.38
C ASN A 246 -19.34 0.02 -19.27
N PRO A 247 -19.70 -0.41 -18.04
CA PRO A 247 -18.79 -0.41 -16.90
C PRO A 247 -17.58 -1.33 -17.07
N THR A 248 -17.61 -2.25 -18.03
CA THR A 248 -16.47 -3.12 -18.32
C THR A 248 -15.43 -2.47 -19.23
N GLY A 249 -15.79 -1.47 -20.04
CA GLY A 249 -14.87 -0.91 -21.05
C GLY A 249 -14.61 0.60 -20.96
N ASP A 250 -15.36 1.31 -20.14
CA ASP A 250 -15.32 2.78 -20.11
C ASP A 250 -14.32 3.36 -19.10
N TYR A 251 -13.90 2.60 -18.09
CA TYR A 251 -12.84 3.02 -17.17
C TYR A 251 -11.47 2.83 -17.84
N THR A 252 -10.88 3.91 -18.34
CA THR A 252 -9.70 3.86 -19.22
C THR A 252 -8.45 4.53 -18.65
N GLY A 253 -8.56 5.13 -17.48
CA GLY A 253 -7.44 5.69 -16.77
C GLY A 253 -7.82 6.11 -15.36
N MET A 254 -6.84 6.64 -14.65
CA MET A 254 -7.00 7.10 -13.28
C MET A 254 -6.18 8.36 -13.03
N ARG A 255 -6.70 9.24 -12.16
CA ARG A 255 -6.00 10.41 -11.63
C ARG A 255 -6.06 10.42 -10.11
N ILE A 256 -5.00 10.89 -9.47
CA ILE A 256 -4.93 11.08 -8.02
C ILE A 256 -4.38 12.47 -7.76
N GLU A 257 -5.06 13.25 -6.93
CA GLU A 257 -4.70 14.63 -6.63
C GLU A 257 -5.00 14.99 -5.16
N GLY A 258 -4.57 16.19 -4.77
CA GLY A 258 -4.79 16.75 -3.44
C GLY A 258 -3.72 16.39 -2.42
N GLU A 259 -4.06 16.50 -1.14
CA GLU A 259 -3.14 16.43 -0.01
C GLU A 259 -2.92 14.98 0.45
N LEU A 260 -2.31 14.19 -0.44
CA LEU A 260 -1.97 12.78 -0.22
C LEU A 260 -0.50 12.55 -0.56
N GLU A 261 0.21 11.84 0.31
CA GLU A 261 1.48 11.24 -0.05
C GLU A 261 1.21 9.81 -0.55
N MET A 262 1.37 9.59 -1.86
CA MET A 262 1.27 8.26 -2.45
C MET A 262 2.53 7.45 -2.13
N THR A 263 2.36 6.27 -1.55
CA THR A 263 3.48 5.38 -1.19
C THR A 263 3.53 4.12 -2.05
N GLY A 264 2.44 3.77 -2.74
CA GLY A 264 2.44 2.65 -3.67
C GLY A 264 1.12 2.50 -4.41
N ILE A 265 1.17 1.84 -5.56
CA ILE A 265 -0.01 1.50 -6.32
C ILE A 265 0.17 0.16 -7.04
N LYS A 266 -0.91 -0.63 -7.09
CA LYS A 266 -1.00 -1.87 -7.89
C LYS A 266 -2.23 -1.78 -8.77
N LEU A 267 -2.03 -2.04 -10.06
CA LEU A 267 -3.10 -2.16 -11.05
C LEU A 267 -3.19 -3.63 -11.46
N ASN A 268 -4.32 -4.27 -11.18
CA ASN A 268 -4.62 -5.61 -11.64
C ASN A 268 -5.71 -5.49 -12.71
N ILE A 269 -5.32 -4.96 -13.87
CA ILE A 269 -6.14 -4.64 -15.06
C ILE A 269 -5.75 -5.49 -16.27
#